data_AF-M7TA53-F1
#
_entry.id   AF-M7TA53-F1
#
_cell.length_a   1.000
_cell.length_b   1.000
_cell.length_c   1.000
_cell.angle_alpha   90.00
_cell.angle_beta   90.00
_cell.angle_gamma   90.00
#
_symmetry.space_group_name_H-M   'P 1'
#
loop_
_entity.id
_entity.type
_entity.pdbx_description
1 polymer ?
#
loop_
_entity_poly.entity_id
_entity_poly.type
_entity_poly.pdbx_seq_one_letter_code
_entity_poly.pdbx_strand_id
1 'polypeptide(L)'
;MGLRLMSLIAEESKKKKGGQLISLIHSFSSSHGDPIVSAFAERLLTPVTRPFYDILRHWIYDGEISDPYLEFFVQEQSPEDQPKGKSGSTNVWEDKYCVVEEMIPSIMSEEFAEKVFLIGKSLHFIRHSCGDAHWVESYAKESSKELRYGDTATLESWIDDAYKTTMRRLIHLMTTKFHLFEHLQALKNYILLGQGDFIALLMESLAANLDRPAGAQYRHTLTAQLEHAIRGSNAQYDSAEVLRRLDARMLQLSHGDIGWDCFTLEYKIDAPVDVVVSDWGNRQYLKVFNFLWRIKRVEFALSSTWRKVTTGSRGVLQTRRRNVQETWRTTRGFLTEMVHFVGQLQYYILFEVIESSWTELQDRLHREDATLDDVITAHTKYLNSITHKGLLGARRRRFEAATASSAASTAGSSSAAAAATGIGQEDDNSYMIQLSELLRTMLSFRDCVDGLYSWSVSDFTRRQEADLLSSSRDSERGGGDNDHHHHEGGAGGGPQSEFPALQERLRHLGDRFRTKLQILLGDLAYQPDVDLRFLGVSMNFNDVYQPVRRKAKGTPAAPTAVGGGGGGGSTASAATGGEREKERSSKG
;
A
#
# COMPACT_ATOMS: atom_id res chain seq x y z
N MET A 1 12.75 -60.08 -33.47
CA MET A 1 12.61 -58.61 -33.42
C MET A 1 11.89 -58.17 -32.14
N GLY A 2 10.61 -58.52 -31.93
CA GLY A 2 9.83 -58.09 -30.74
C GLY A 2 10.45 -58.40 -29.37
N LEU A 3 11.02 -59.60 -29.16
CA LEU A 3 11.69 -59.94 -27.88
C LEU A 3 12.95 -59.10 -27.60
N ARG A 4 13.66 -58.69 -28.65
CA ARG A 4 14.85 -57.82 -28.53
C ARG A 4 14.46 -56.38 -28.23
N LEU A 5 13.33 -55.93 -28.76
CA LEU A 5 12.75 -54.62 -28.44
C LEU A 5 12.25 -54.59 -26.99
N MET A 6 11.59 -55.67 -26.53
CA MET A 6 11.17 -55.81 -25.13
C MET A 6 12.36 -55.84 -24.16
N SER A 7 13.46 -56.52 -24.51
CA SER A 7 14.65 -56.52 -23.66
C SER A 7 15.28 -55.13 -23.55
N LEU A 8 15.27 -54.36 -24.64
CA LEU A 8 15.81 -53.00 -24.67
C LEU A 8 14.96 -52.03 -23.85
N ILE A 9 13.63 -52.06 -24.01
CA ILE A 9 12.68 -51.31 -23.17
C ILE A 9 12.82 -51.71 -21.69
N ALA A 10 13.01 -53.00 -21.40
CA ALA A 10 13.18 -53.50 -20.04
C ALA A 10 14.50 -53.02 -19.39
N GLU A 11 15.60 -52.94 -20.14
CA GLU A 11 16.87 -52.43 -19.63
C GLU A 11 16.82 -50.93 -19.32
N GLU A 12 16.17 -50.15 -20.19
CA GLU A 12 16.05 -48.70 -20.00
C GLU A 12 15.01 -48.30 -18.93
N SER A 13 13.98 -49.13 -18.71
CA SER A 13 12.93 -48.87 -17.71
C SER A 13 13.38 -49.02 -16.25
N LYS A 14 14.51 -49.67 -15.95
CA LYS A 14 14.93 -50.03 -14.57
C LYS A 14 15.03 -48.87 -13.58
N LYS A 15 15.25 -47.64 -14.05
CA LYS A 15 15.41 -46.44 -13.21
C LYS A 15 14.27 -45.43 -13.36
N LYS A 16 13.28 -45.73 -14.21
CA LYS A 16 12.22 -44.80 -14.62
C LYS A 16 10.93 -45.14 -13.88
N LYS A 17 10.20 -44.13 -13.42
CA LYS A 17 8.92 -44.28 -12.71
C LYS A 17 7.82 -43.44 -13.37
N GLY A 18 6.57 -43.89 -13.27
CA GLY A 18 5.38 -43.14 -13.68
C GLY A 18 5.49 -42.53 -15.08
N GLY A 19 5.31 -41.20 -15.16
CA GLY A 19 5.37 -40.46 -16.41
C GLY A 19 6.69 -40.59 -17.19
N GLN A 20 7.81 -40.85 -16.53
CA GLN A 20 9.09 -41.07 -17.22
C GLN A 20 9.09 -42.38 -18.03
N LEU A 21 8.36 -43.40 -17.58
CA LEU A 21 8.19 -44.66 -18.31
C LEU A 21 7.33 -44.45 -19.55
N ILE A 22 6.29 -43.62 -19.43
CA ILE A 22 5.41 -43.25 -20.53
C ILE A 22 6.18 -42.46 -21.60
N SER A 23 6.99 -41.48 -21.19
CA SER A 23 7.89 -40.72 -22.08
C SER A 23 8.86 -41.62 -22.83
N LEU A 24 9.43 -42.62 -22.14
CA LEU A 24 10.35 -43.58 -22.74
C LEU A 24 9.66 -44.39 -23.86
N ILE A 25 8.50 -45.00 -23.56
CA ILE A 25 7.78 -45.82 -24.55
C ILE A 25 7.25 -44.95 -25.70
N HIS A 26 6.81 -43.71 -25.40
CA HIS A 26 6.40 -42.76 -26.43
C HIS A 26 7.57 -42.36 -27.34
N SER A 27 8.77 -42.18 -26.78
CA SER A 27 9.97 -41.90 -27.58
C SER A 27 10.30 -43.04 -28.55
N PHE A 28 10.07 -44.31 -28.17
CA PHE A 28 10.22 -45.45 -29.07
C PHE A 28 9.21 -45.45 -30.21
N SER A 29 8.00 -44.90 -29.98
CA SER A 29 6.97 -44.76 -31.01
C SER A 29 7.28 -43.63 -32.00
N SER A 30 7.79 -42.50 -31.51
CA SER A 30 8.00 -41.29 -32.33
C SER A 30 9.38 -41.16 -32.96
N SER A 31 10.43 -41.73 -32.36
CA SER A 31 11.82 -41.51 -32.81
C SER A 31 12.38 -42.59 -33.73
N HIS A 32 11.87 -43.83 -33.68
CA HIS A 32 12.52 -44.98 -34.33
C HIS A 32 12.15 -45.16 -35.81
N GLY A 33 11.12 -44.47 -36.32
CA GLY A 33 10.73 -44.43 -37.74
C GLY A 33 10.25 -45.75 -38.37
N ASP A 34 10.52 -46.91 -37.73
CA ASP A 34 10.07 -48.23 -38.17
C ASP A 34 8.59 -48.48 -37.78
N PRO A 35 7.69 -48.72 -38.76
CA PRO A 35 6.28 -48.99 -38.51
C PRO A 35 6.01 -50.19 -37.60
N ILE A 36 6.88 -51.21 -37.59
CA ILE A 36 6.71 -52.41 -36.76
C ILE A 36 7.03 -52.09 -35.30
N VAL A 37 8.05 -51.25 -35.07
CA VAL A 37 8.42 -50.78 -33.73
C VAL A 37 7.36 -49.81 -33.20
N SER A 38 6.87 -48.90 -34.05
CA SER A 38 5.78 -47.98 -33.70
C SER A 38 4.49 -48.73 -33.33
N ALA A 39 4.03 -49.66 -34.17
CA ALA A 39 2.82 -50.44 -33.88
C ALA A 39 2.95 -51.30 -32.59
N PHE A 40 4.16 -51.79 -32.30
CA PHE A 40 4.42 -52.50 -31.05
C PHE A 40 4.43 -51.56 -29.84
N ALA A 41 5.03 -50.38 -29.96
CA ALA A 41 5.05 -49.35 -28.92
C ALA A 41 3.64 -48.83 -28.62
N GLU A 42 2.83 -48.51 -29.63
CA GLU A 42 1.42 -48.10 -29.47
C GLU A 42 0.60 -49.16 -28.73
N ARG A 43 0.77 -50.43 -29.09
CA ARG A 43 0.08 -51.54 -28.42
C ARG A 43 0.48 -51.68 -26.94
N LEU A 44 1.73 -51.35 -26.59
CA LEU A 44 2.19 -51.31 -25.19
C LEU A 44 1.73 -50.04 -24.47
N LEU A 45 1.58 -48.93 -25.18
CA LEU A 45 1.26 -47.65 -24.58
C LEU A 45 -0.20 -47.59 -24.10
N THR A 46 -1.13 -48.26 -24.79
CA THR A 46 -2.54 -48.38 -24.37
C THR A 46 -2.71 -48.95 -22.95
N PRO A 47 -2.14 -50.11 -22.56
CA PRO A 47 -2.26 -50.60 -21.18
C PRO A 47 -1.41 -49.83 -20.18
N VAL A 48 -0.23 -49.32 -20.57
CA VAL A 48 0.68 -48.59 -19.65
C VAL A 48 0.11 -47.23 -19.24
N THR A 49 -0.67 -46.58 -20.12
CA THR A 49 -1.29 -45.27 -19.82
C THR A 49 -2.62 -45.35 -19.07
N ARG A 50 -3.22 -46.53 -18.89
CA ARG A 50 -4.51 -46.66 -18.18
C ARG A 50 -4.46 -46.09 -16.74
N PRO A 51 -3.50 -46.47 -15.87
CA PRO A 51 -3.43 -45.91 -14.52
C PRO A 51 -3.26 -44.39 -14.52
N PHE A 52 -2.47 -43.87 -15.46
CA PHE A 52 -2.26 -42.43 -15.62
C PHE A 52 -3.56 -41.70 -16.00
N TYR A 53 -4.31 -42.21 -16.97
CA TYR A 53 -5.59 -41.62 -17.38
C TYR A 53 -6.68 -41.78 -16.30
N ASP A 54 -6.63 -42.86 -15.52
CA ASP A 54 -7.53 -43.03 -14.38
C ASP A 54 -7.25 -41.97 -13.31
N ILE A 55 -5.98 -41.75 -12.93
CA ILE A 55 -5.63 -40.67 -11.98
C ILE A 55 -5.98 -39.30 -12.54
N LEU A 56 -5.69 -39.06 -13.83
CA LEU A 56 -6.04 -37.82 -14.52
C LEU A 56 -7.55 -37.54 -14.49
N ARG A 57 -8.37 -38.57 -14.69
CA ARG A 57 -9.83 -38.48 -14.65
C ARG A 57 -10.32 -38.05 -13.25
N HIS A 58 -9.81 -38.68 -12.19
CA HIS A 58 -10.16 -38.29 -10.81
C HIS A 58 -9.74 -36.85 -10.51
N TRP A 59 -8.58 -36.42 -11.01
CA TRP A 59 -8.11 -35.05 -10.83
C TRP A 59 -8.97 -34.00 -11.57
N ILE A 60 -9.35 -34.28 -12.82
CA ILE A 60 -10.12 -33.34 -13.67
C ILE A 60 -11.59 -33.25 -13.26
N TYR A 61 -12.19 -34.32 -12.72
CA TYR A 61 -13.62 -34.35 -12.41
C TYR A 61 -13.92 -34.29 -10.91
N ASP A 62 -13.17 -35.03 -10.08
CA ASP A 62 -13.43 -35.12 -8.64
C ASP A 62 -12.58 -34.10 -7.83
N GLY A 63 -11.50 -33.59 -8.42
CA GLY A 63 -10.56 -32.65 -7.79
C GLY A 63 -9.74 -33.29 -6.67
N GLU A 64 -9.61 -34.62 -6.67
CA GLU A 64 -8.86 -35.39 -5.68
C GLU A 64 -7.80 -36.24 -6.38
N ILE A 65 -6.61 -36.32 -5.76
CA ILE A 65 -5.52 -37.20 -6.21
C ILE A 65 -5.41 -38.34 -5.21
N SER A 66 -5.51 -39.56 -5.71
CA SER A 66 -5.15 -40.76 -4.96
C SER A 66 -3.94 -41.40 -5.63
N ASP A 67 -2.74 -40.91 -5.30
CA ASP A 67 -1.47 -41.42 -5.82
C ASP A 67 -0.56 -41.94 -4.68
N PRO A 68 -0.69 -43.22 -4.27
CA PRO A 68 0.15 -43.81 -3.23
C PRO A 68 1.63 -43.95 -3.62
N TYR A 69 1.97 -43.88 -4.90
CA TYR A 69 3.30 -44.21 -5.43
C TYR A 69 4.03 -43.05 -6.09
N LEU A 70 3.44 -41.84 -6.07
CA LEU A 70 3.97 -40.60 -6.66
C LEU A 70 4.33 -40.77 -8.14
N GLU A 71 3.45 -41.44 -8.89
CA GLU A 71 3.59 -41.70 -10.32
C GLU A 71 3.01 -40.58 -11.20
N PHE A 72 2.18 -39.70 -10.64
CA PHE A 72 1.57 -38.55 -11.30
C PHE A 72 2.45 -37.29 -11.19
N PHE A 73 2.26 -36.36 -12.14
CA PHE A 73 3.03 -35.12 -12.19
C PHE A 73 2.53 -34.05 -11.20
N VAL A 74 1.34 -34.21 -10.63
CA VAL A 74 0.85 -33.34 -9.56
C VAL A 74 1.02 -34.07 -8.23
N GLN A 75 1.75 -33.46 -7.30
CA GLN A 75 2.00 -34.00 -5.97
C GLN A 75 1.38 -33.11 -4.89
N GLU A 76 0.78 -33.74 -3.88
CA GLU A 76 0.35 -33.03 -2.66
C GLU A 76 1.59 -32.77 -1.78
N GLN A 77 1.84 -31.51 -1.43
CA GLN A 77 2.94 -31.18 -0.53
C GLN A 77 2.60 -31.60 0.89
N SER A 78 3.47 -32.43 1.46
CA SER A 78 3.36 -32.82 2.87
C SER A 78 3.45 -31.58 3.78
N PRO A 79 2.75 -31.56 4.94
CA PRO A 79 2.75 -30.42 5.85
C PRO A 79 4.13 -30.07 6.47
N GLU A 80 5.16 -30.90 6.21
CA GLU A 80 6.54 -30.65 6.63
C GLU A 80 7.33 -29.77 5.65
N ASP A 81 6.98 -29.79 4.34
CA ASP A 81 7.63 -28.99 3.29
C ASP A 81 6.94 -27.62 3.07
N GLN A 82 5.78 -27.40 3.68
CA GLN A 82 5.08 -26.12 3.56
C GLN A 82 5.88 -25.00 4.25
N PRO A 83 6.18 -23.89 3.55
CA PRO A 83 6.79 -22.73 4.17
C PRO A 83 5.80 -22.15 5.16
N LYS A 84 5.92 -22.51 6.45
CA LYS A 84 5.11 -21.95 7.52
C LYS A 84 5.28 -20.43 7.52
N GLY A 85 4.33 -19.72 6.92
CA GLY A 85 4.19 -18.29 7.10
C GLY A 85 4.08 -17.99 8.60
N LYS A 86 4.69 -16.89 9.06
CA LYS A 86 4.69 -16.44 10.47
C LYS A 86 3.28 -16.30 11.11
N SER A 87 2.19 -16.55 10.38
CA SER A 87 0.80 -16.40 10.79
C SER A 87 0.04 -17.72 10.98
N GLY A 88 0.61 -18.88 10.59
CA GLY A 88 -0.09 -20.18 10.71
C GLY A 88 -1.21 -20.41 9.70
N SER A 89 -1.53 -19.43 8.86
CA SER A 89 -2.34 -19.56 7.65
C SER A 89 -1.46 -20.06 6.49
N THR A 90 -1.76 -21.26 6.03
CA THR A 90 -1.22 -21.83 4.79
C THR A 90 -2.08 -21.30 3.64
N ASN A 91 -1.49 -20.70 2.61
CA ASN A 91 -2.26 -20.32 1.42
C ASN A 91 -2.73 -21.62 0.76
N VAL A 92 -3.98 -22.00 1.04
CA VAL A 92 -4.61 -23.24 0.56
C VAL A 92 -4.50 -23.38 -0.97
N TRP A 93 -4.39 -22.25 -1.67
CA TRP A 93 -4.28 -22.16 -3.12
C TRP A 93 -2.86 -22.39 -3.65
N GLU A 94 -1.81 -21.91 -2.99
CA GLU A 94 -0.43 -21.96 -3.53
C GLU A 94 0.38 -23.12 -2.97
N ASP A 95 0.14 -23.52 -1.72
CA ASP A 95 1.07 -24.37 -0.97
C ASP A 95 0.69 -25.85 -0.95
N LYS A 96 -0.49 -26.23 -1.48
CA LYS A 96 -0.99 -27.62 -1.37
C LYS A 96 -0.51 -28.55 -2.47
N TYR A 97 -0.38 -28.07 -3.70
CA TYR A 97 -0.06 -28.90 -4.85
C TYR A 97 1.13 -28.33 -5.61
N CYS A 98 2.10 -29.18 -5.97
CA CYS A 98 3.19 -28.83 -6.88
C CYS A 98 3.16 -29.68 -8.15
N VAL A 99 3.66 -29.09 -9.23
CA VAL A 99 3.91 -29.78 -10.49
C VAL A 99 5.36 -30.26 -10.49
N VAL A 100 5.57 -31.54 -10.78
CA VAL A 100 6.88 -32.15 -10.98
C VAL A 100 7.13 -32.30 -12.47
N GLU A 101 7.91 -31.37 -13.03
CA GLU A 101 8.24 -31.32 -14.46
C GLU A 101 8.85 -32.64 -14.98
N GLU A 102 9.66 -33.33 -14.15
CA GLU A 102 10.29 -34.60 -14.52
C GLU A 102 9.31 -35.75 -14.75
N MET A 103 8.08 -35.63 -14.24
CA MET A 103 7.04 -36.66 -14.34
C MET A 103 5.99 -36.33 -15.41
N ILE A 104 6.15 -35.22 -16.15
CA ILE A 104 5.27 -34.87 -17.27
C ILE A 104 5.57 -35.81 -18.44
N PRO A 105 4.61 -36.64 -18.89
CA PRO A 105 4.80 -37.52 -20.04
C PRO A 105 5.00 -36.71 -21.32
N SER A 106 5.91 -37.14 -22.21
CA SER A 106 6.14 -36.51 -23.52
C SER A 106 4.94 -36.57 -24.48
N ILE A 107 3.85 -37.22 -24.08
CA ILE A 107 2.57 -37.29 -24.79
C ILE A 107 1.78 -35.98 -24.61
N MET A 108 2.09 -35.23 -23.55
CA MET A 108 1.40 -34.01 -23.14
C MET A 108 2.34 -32.82 -23.29
N SER A 109 1.81 -31.70 -23.79
CA SER A 109 2.53 -30.41 -23.76
C SER A 109 2.55 -29.84 -22.35
N GLU A 110 3.55 -29.02 -22.06
CA GLU A 110 3.67 -28.32 -20.78
C GLU A 110 2.45 -27.44 -20.50
N GLU A 111 1.96 -26.71 -21.52
CA GLU A 111 0.75 -25.89 -21.44
C GLU A 111 -0.50 -26.71 -21.07
N PHE A 112 -0.61 -27.93 -21.58
CA PHE A 112 -1.72 -28.82 -21.26
C PHE A 112 -1.61 -29.35 -19.82
N ALA A 113 -0.40 -29.62 -19.33
CA ALA A 113 -0.16 -30.01 -17.94
C ALA A 113 -0.54 -28.89 -16.96
N GLU A 114 -0.19 -27.64 -17.29
CA GLU A 114 -0.58 -26.46 -16.50
C GLU A 114 -2.10 -26.29 -16.44
N LYS A 115 -2.81 -26.41 -17.57
CA LYS A 115 -4.29 -26.37 -17.58
C LYS A 115 -4.90 -27.45 -16.70
N VAL A 116 -4.44 -28.69 -16.81
CA VAL A 116 -4.90 -29.81 -15.99
C VAL A 116 -4.65 -29.55 -14.50
N PHE A 117 -3.48 -29.02 -14.15
CA PHE A 117 -3.14 -28.63 -12.79
C PHE A 117 -4.12 -27.59 -12.25
N LEU A 118 -4.41 -26.53 -13.03
CA LEU A 118 -5.35 -25.48 -12.65
C LEU A 118 -6.79 -25.99 -12.48
N ILE A 119 -7.25 -26.92 -13.33
CA ILE A 119 -8.60 -27.52 -13.22
C ILE A 119 -8.75 -28.22 -11.88
N GLY A 120 -7.87 -29.17 -11.56
CA GLY A 120 -8.02 -29.94 -10.34
C GLY A 120 -7.81 -29.10 -9.09
N LYS A 121 -6.88 -28.13 -9.12
CA LYS A 121 -6.71 -27.14 -8.05
C LYS A 121 -7.99 -26.31 -7.84
N SER A 122 -8.65 -25.87 -8.91
CA SER A 122 -9.91 -25.11 -8.85
C SER A 122 -11.06 -25.97 -8.31
N LEU A 123 -11.17 -27.23 -8.72
CA LEU A 123 -12.20 -28.15 -8.23
C LEU A 123 -12.01 -28.50 -6.76
N HIS A 124 -10.77 -28.78 -6.34
CA HIS A 124 -10.43 -29.01 -4.94
C HIS A 124 -10.86 -27.81 -4.08
N PHE A 125 -10.59 -26.59 -4.57
CA PHE A 125 -10.99 -25.37 -3.90
C PHE A 125 -12.53 -25.20 -3.83
N ILE A 126 -13.26 -25.49 -4.91
CA ILE A 126 -14.74 -25.44 -4.90
C ILE A 126 -15.31 -26.43 -3.88
N ARG A 127 -14.72 -27.62 -3.78
CA ARG A 127 -15.18 -28.69 -2.89
C ARG A 127 -14.94 -28.37 -1.42
N HIS A 128 -13.72 -27.99 -1.05
CA HIS A 128 -13.33 -27.80 0.35
C HIS A 128 -13.51 -26.37 0.86
N SER A 129 -13.25 -25.36 0.04
CA SER A 129 -13.28 -23.95 0.46
C SER A 129 -14.63 -23.30 0.20
N CYS A 130 -15.31 -23.66 -0.90
CA CYS A 130 -16.62 -23.11 -1.22
C CYS A 130 -17.79 -23.94 -0.65
N GLY A 131 -17.53 -25.15 -0.17
CA GLY A 131 -18.54 -26.07 0.36
C GLY A 131 -19.57 -26.56 -0.67
N ASP A 132 -19.23 -26.49 -1.96
CA ASP A 132 -20.12 -26.81 -3.10
C ASP A 132 -19.85 -28.22 -3.66
N ALA A 133 -19.62 -29.20 -2.77
CA ALA A 133 -19.28 -30.58 -3.14
C ALA A 133 -20.36 -31.26 -4.00
N HIS A 134 -21.65 -30.96 -3.76
CA HIS A 134 -22.75 -31.54 -4.54
C HIS A 134 -22.73 -31.15 -6.02
N TRP A 135 -22.25 -29.93 -6.34
CA TRP A 135 -22.10 -29.51 -7.73
C TRP A 135 -20.96 -30.27 -8.42
N VAL A 136 -19.83 -30.44 -7.72
CA VAL A 136 -18.68 -31.21 -8.20
C VAL A 136 -19.09 -32.66 -8.48
N GLU A 137 -19.82 -33.31 -7.56
CA GLU A 137 -20.30 -34.68 -7.76
C GLU A 137 -21.29 -34.82 -8.94
N SER A 138 -22.15 -33.82 -9.16
CA SER A 138 -23.08 -33.81 -10.30
C SER A 138 -22.32 -33.60 -11.62
N TYR A 139 -21.36 -32.68 -11.62
CA TYR A 139 -20.49 -32.40 -12.75
C TYR A 139 -19.63 -33.61 -13.13
N ALA A 140 -19.07 -34.29 -12.13
CA ALA A 140 -18.30 -35.52 -12.31
C ALA A 140 -19.15 -36.64 -12.91
N LYS A 141 -20.40 -36.82 -12.45
CA LYS A 141 -21.32 -37.84 -13.01
C LYS A 141 -21.72 -37.55 -14.46
N GLU A 142 -21.97 -36.29 -14.80
CA GLU A 142 -22.43 -35.89 -16.14
C GLU A 142 -21.28 -35.83 -17.16
N SER A 143 -20.08 -35.44 -16.71
CA SER A 143 -18.91 -35.21 -17.58
C SER A 143 -17.95 -36.40 -17.63
N SER A 144 -18.15 -37.40 -16.76
CA SER A 144 -17.39 -38.64 -16.67
C SER A 144 -17.34 -39.39 -18.01
N LYS A 145 -16.27 -39.19 -18.78
CA LYS A 145 -15.93 -40.00 -19.97
C LYS A 145 -14.71 -40.88 -19.67
N GLU A 146 -14.63 -42.05 -20.31
CA GLU A 146 -13.41 -42.86 -20.29
C GLU A 146 -12.36 -42.20 -21.20
N LEU A 147 -11.19 -41.90 -20.65
CA LEU A 147 -10.06 -41.37 -21.41
C LEU A 147 -9.23 -42.54 -21.94
N ARG A 148 -8.99 -42.58 -23.26
CA ARG A 148 -8.18 -43.63 -23.91
C ARG A 148 -7.04 -43.00 -24.71
N TYR A 149 -5.93 -43.73 -24.77
CA TYR A 149 -4.80 -43.39 -25.63
C TYR A 149 -5.19 -43.46 -27.13
N GLY A 150 -4.84 -42.44 -27.90
CA GLY A 150 -5.15 -42.31 -29.34
C GLY A 150 -6.05 -41.12 -29.70
N ASP A 151 -6.70 -40.52 -28.70
CA ASP A 151 -7.70 -39.45 -28.83
C ASP A 151 -7.18 -38.13 -28.22
N THR A 152 -5.93 -37.75 -28.52
CA THR A 152 -5.28 -36.57 -27.92
C THR A 152 -5.98 -35.25 -28.27
N ALA A 153 -6.48 -35.11 -29.49
CA ALA A 153 -7.17 -33.89 -29.94
C ALA A 153 -8.57 -33.74 -29.31
N THR A 154 -9.30 -34.83 -29.10
CA THR A 154 -10.61 -34.80 -28.43
C THR A 154 -10.45 -34.60 -26.93
N LEU A 155 -9.40 -35.17 -26.34
CA LEU A 155 -9.01 -34.94 -24.95
C LEU A 155 -8.71 -33.45 -24.68
N GLU A 156 -7.94 -32.79 -25.55
CA GLU A 156 -7.61 -31.38 -25.42
C GLU A 156 -8.87 -30.49 -25.45
N SER A 157 -9.78 -30.75 -26.40
CA SER A 157 -11.06 -30.04 -26.47
C SER A 157 -11.93 -30.25 -25.23
N TRP A 158 -12.01 -31.46 -24.69
CA TRP A 158 -12.81 -31.74 -23.50
C TRP A 158 -12.23 -31.08 -22.24
N ILE A 159 -10.90 -30.96 -22.18
CA ILE A 159 -10.21 -30.30 -21.07
C ILE A 159 -10.35 -28.80 -21.15
N ASP A 160 -10.29 -28.21 -22.34
CA ASP A 160 -10.58 -26.79 -22.53
C ASP A 160 -12.04 -26.45 -22.15
N ASP A 161 -12.99 -27.33 -22.48
CA ASP A 161 -14.39 -27.17 -22.07
C ASP A 161 -14.55 -27.34 -20.55
N ALA A 162 -13.86 -28.30 -19.95
CA ALA A 162 -13.85 -28.51 -18.50
C ALA A 162 -13.23 -27.33 -17.75
N TYR A 163 -12.14 -26.79 -18.27
CA TYR A 163 -11.47 -25.59 -17.75
C TYR A 163 -12.39 -24.38 -17.76
N LYS A 164 -13.00 -24.07 -18.93
CA LYS A 164 -13.93 -22.94 -19.06
C LYS A 164 -15.14 -23.10 -18.14
N THR A 165 -15.67 -24.31 -18.01
CA THR A 165 -16.85 -24.57 -17.17
C THR A 165 -16.52 -24.43 -15.68
N THR A 166 -15.42 -25.03 -15.23
CA THR A 166 -14.95 -24.98 -13.84
C THR A 166 -14.59 -23.54 -13.45
N MET A 167 -13.84 -22.83 -14.30
CA MET A 167 -13.42 -21.47 -14.04
C MET A 167 -14.61 -20.50 -13.99
N ARG A 168 -15.55 -20.60 -14.95
CA ARG A 168 -16.78 -19.79 -14.93
C ARG A 168 -17.60 -20.05 -13.67
N ARG A 169 -17.70 -21.31 -13.23
CA ARG A 169 -18.38 -21.66 -11.97
C ARG A 169 -17.67 -21.05 -10.77
N LEU A 170 -16.34 -21.14 -10.70
CA LEU A 170 -15.53 -20.59 -9.62
C LEU A 170 -15.75 -19.09 -9.47
N ILE A 171 -15.63 -18.33 -10.57
CA ILE A 171 -15.85 -16.88 -10.58
C ILE A 171 -17.30 -16.55 -10.19
N HIS A 172 -18.26 -17.29 -10.72
CA HIS A 172 -19.67 -17.11 -10.36
C HIS A 172 -19.89 -17.31 -8.86
N LEU A 173 -19.28 -18.34 -8.24
CA LEU A 173 -19.35 -18.55 -6.80
C LEU A 173 -18.69 -17.42 -6.01
N MET A 174 -17.51 -16.96 -6.44
CA MET A 174 -16.81 -15.85 -5.79
C MET A 174 -17.60 -14.54 -5.85
N THR A 175 -18.29 -14.27 -6.96
CA THR A 175 -19.09 -13.06 -7.15
C THR A 175 -20.46 -13.15 -6.46
N THR A 176 -21.15 -14.29 -6.54
CA THR A 176 -22.52 -14.41 -6.04
C THR A 176 -22.62 -14.87 -4.59
N LYS A 177 -21.83 -15.88 -4.18
CA LYS A 177 -21.91 -16.49 -2.84
C LYS A 177 -21.01 -15.77 -1.85
N PHE A 178 -19.83 -15.36 -2.29
CA PHE A 178 -18.81 -14.75 -1.42
C PHE A 178 -18.65 -13.24 -1.62
N HIS A 179 -19.46 -12.62 -2.48
CA HIS A 179 -19.49 -11.17 -2.69
C HIS A 179 -18.09 -10.53 -2.75
N LEU A 180 -17.15 -11.15 -3.48
CA LEU A 180 -15.74 -10.74 -3.51
C LEU A 180 -15.59 -9.24 -3.83
N PHE A 181 -16.38 -8.75 -4.78
CA PHE A 181 -16.38 -7.34 -5.16
C PHE A 181 -16.79 -6.41 -4.01
N GLU A 182 -17.81 -6.80 -3.23
CA GLU A 182 -18.23 -6.02 -2.05
C GLU A 182 -17.13 -5.99 -1.00
N HIS A 183 -16.41 -7.10 -0.79
CA HIS A 183 -15.28 -7.13 0.15
C HIS A 183 -14.09 -6.28 -0.32
N LEU A 184 -13.74 -6.32 -1.60
CA LEU A 184 -12.69 -5.44 -2.15
C LEU A 184 -13.11 -3.97 -2.09
N GLN A 185 -14.37 -3.66 -2.37
CA GLN A 185 -14.91 -2.32 -2.25
C GLN A 185 -14.95 -1.87 -0.78
N ALA A 186 -15.28 -2.75 0.16
CA ALA A 186 -15.21 -2.47 1.59
C ALA A 186 -13.78 -2.17 2.05
N LEU A 187 -12.78 -2.93 1.58
CA LEU A 187 -11.37 -2.64 1.85
C LEU A 187 -11.00 -1.24 1.34
N LYS A 188 -11.46 -0.83 0.16
CA LYS A 188 -11.28 0.54 -0.33
C LYS A 188 -11.99 1.57 0.56
N ASN A 189 -13.26 1.35 0.86
CA ASN A 189 -14.10 2.30 1.59
C ASN A 189 -13.60 2.54 3.02
N TYR A 190 -13.26 1.46 3.75
CA TYR A 190 -12.88 1.53 5.16
C TYR A 190 -11.37 1.61 5.38
N ILE A 191 -10.58 0.73 4.75
CA ILE A 191 -9.12 0.65 4.99
C ILE A 191 -8.34 1.68 4.16
N LEU A 192 -8.82 2.04 2.97
CA LEU A 192 -8.22 3.13 2.17
C LEU A 192 -8.90 4.49 2.38
N LEU A 193 -9.81 4.59 3.35
CA LEU A 193 -10.50 5.83 3.75
C LEU A 193 -11.33 6.47 2.62
N GLY A 194 -11.91 5.65 1.73
CA GLY A 194 -12.78 6.13 0.65
C GLY A 194 -14.10 6.73 1.15
N GLN A 195 -14.67 6.20 2.24
CA GLN A 195 -15.89 6.75 2.86
C GLN A 195 -15.55 7.85 3.87
N GLY A 196 -15.54 9.10 3.40
CA GLY A 196 -15.14 10.26 4.20
C GLY A 196 -16.09 10.58 5.37
N ASP A 197 -17.38 10.32 5.23
CA ASP A 197 -18.39 10.56 6.28
C ASP A 197 -18.20 9.65 7.49
N PHE A 198 -18.02 8.34 7.24
CA PHE A 198 -17.71 7.34 8.26
C PHE A 198 -16.42 7.71 9.00
N ILE A 199 -15.35 8.02 8.27
CA ILE A 199 -14.04 8.34 8.88
C ILE A 199 -14.11 9.65 9.67
N ALA A 200 -14.85 10.67 9.21
CA ALA A 200 -15.01 11.91 9.96
C ALA A 200 -15.69 11.67 11.31
N LEU A 201 -16.79 10.91 11.34
CA LEU A 201 -17.50 10.57 12.58
C LEU A 201 -16.67 9.65 13.49
N LEU A 202 -15.93 8.71 12.90
CA LEU A 202 -15.02 7.84 13.63
C LEU A 202 -13.90 8.67 14.29
N MET A 203 -13.33 9.64 13.56
CA MET A 203 -12.30 10.55 14.10
C MET A 203 -12.83 11.41 15.24
N GLU A 204 -14.02 11.99 15.09
CA GLU A 204 -14.64 12.83 16.12
C GLU A 204 -14.95 12.05 17.40
N SER A 205 -15.45 10.82 17.28
CA SER A 205 -15.78 9.95 18.41
C SER A 205 -14.53 9.36 19.08
N LEU A 206 -13.47 9.05 18.31
CA LEU A 206 -12.23 8.49 18.84
C LEU A 206 -11.28 9.55 19.40
N ALA A 207 -11.35 10.81 18.95
CA ALA A 207 -10.36 11.84 19.31
C ALA A 207 -10.14 11.97 20.82
N ALA A 208 -11.22 12.03 21.61
CA ALA A 208 -11.14 12.17 23.07
C ALA A 208 -10.50 10.96 23.77
N ASN A 209 -10.60 9.78 23.16
CA ASN A 209 -10.04 8.54 23.67
C ASN A 209 -8.58 8.34 23.24
N LEU A 210 -8.24 8.75 22.01
CA LEU A 210 -6.91 8.59 21.44
C LEU A 210 -5.90 9.65 21.92
N ASP A 211 -6.37 10.79 22.44
CA ASP A 211 -5.52 11.77 23.13
C ASP A 211 -4.94 11.23 24.46
N ARG A 212 -5.53 10.15 25.01
CA ARG A 212 -5.02 9.47 26.21
C ARG A 212 -3.95 8.43 25.83
N PRO A 213 -3.04 8.06 26.76
CA PRO A 213 -2.05 7.03 26.49
C PRO A 213 -2.70 5.69 26.15
N ALA A 214 -2.09 4.94 25.22
CA ALA A 214 -2.69 3.73 24.64
C ALA A 214 -3.05 2.65 25.68
N GLY A 215 -2.36 2.61 26.84
CA GLY A 215 -2.66 1.66 27.92
C GLY A 215 -3.98 1.90 28.66
N ALA A 216 -4.55 3.10 28.54
CA ALA A 216 -5.85 3.45 29.14
C ALA A 216 -7.04 3.07 28.24
N GLN A 217 -6.78 2.64 27.00
CA GLN A 217 -7.82 2.38 26.01
C GLN A 217 -8.10 0.88 25.88
N TYR A 218 -9.33 0.49 26.23
CA TYR A 218 -9.78 -0.89 26.09
C TYR A 218 -10.45 -1.13 24.74
N ARG A 219 -10.30 -2.36 24.25
CA ARG A 219 -10.88 -2.82 22.97
C ARG A 219 -12.39 -2.63 22.89
N HIS A 220 -13.13 -2.95 23.94
CA HIS A 220 -14.59 -2.80 23.96
C HIS A 220 -15.04 -1.34 23.76
N THR A 221 -14.30 -0.38 24.30
CA THR A 221 -14.58 1.04 24.11
C THR A 221 -14.36 1.45 22.66
N LEU A 222 -13.30 0.96 22.01
CA LEU A 222 -13.05 1.21 20.59
C LEU A 222 -14.12 0.59 19.69
N THR A 223 -14.55 -0.64 19.98
CA THR A 223 -15.64 -1.30 19.26
C THR A 223 -16.95 -0.53 19.42
N ALA A 224 -17.27 -0.03 20.62
CA ALA A 224 -18.47 0.77 20.85
C ALA A 224 -18.46 2.09 20.05
N GLN A 225 -17.31 2.78 19.97
CA GLN A 225 -17.17 3.99 19.15
C GLN A 225 -17.23 3.68 17.65
N LEU A 226 -16.67 2.55 17.23
CA LEU A 226 -16.77 2.06 15.86
C LEU A 226 -18.23 1.80 15.48
N GLU A 227 -18.99 1.08 16.31
CA GLU A 227 -20.43 0.85 16.09
C GLU A 227 -21.23 2.16 16.05
N HIS A 228 -20.87 3.13 16.90
CA HIS A 228 -21.48 4.46 16.87
C HIS A 228 -21.22 5.18 15.54
N ALA A 229 -19.98 5.14 15.03
CA ALA A 229 -19.64 5.72 13.74
C ALA A 229 -20.33 5.01 12.56
N ILE A 230 -20.47 3.69 12.62
CA ILE A 230 -21.22 2.92 11.60
C ILE A 230 -22.68 3.36 11.57
N ARG A 231 -23.35 3.47 12.72
CA ARG A 231 -24.76 3.90 12.80
C ARG A 231 -24.97 5.37 12.45
N GLY A 232 -23.96 6.21 12.69
CA GLY A 232 -24.01 7.64 12.40
C GLY A 232 -23.73 8.01 10.93
N SER A 233 -23.25 7.07 10.11
CA SER A 233 -22.81 7.31 8.73
C SER A 233 -23.63 6.51 7.71
N ASN A 234 -23.37 6.75 6.42
CA ASN A 234 -23.99 5.97 5.34
C ASN A 234 -23.50 4.51 5.30
N ALA A 235 -22.47 4.17 6.07
CA ALA A 235 -21.99 2.79 6.27
C ALA A 235 -23.08 1.84 6.79
N GLN A 236 -24.15 2.36 7.41
CA GLN A 236 -25.28 1.54 7.87
C GLN A 236 -26.01 0.79 6.74
N TYR A 237 -25.89 1.25 5.48
CA TYR A 237 -26.52 0.63 4.32
C TYR A 237 -25.65 -0.45 3.67
N ASP A 238 -24.40 -0.62 4.10
CA ASP A 238 -23.52 -1.67 3.61
C ASP A 238 -23.96 -3.04 4.14
N SER A 239 -23.52 -4.12 3.47
CA SER A 239 -23.92 -5.47 3.84
C SER A 239 -23.46 -5.84 5.26
N ALA A 240 -24.33 -6.52 6.01
CA ALA A 240 -24.07 -6.89 7.40
C ALA A 240 -22.81 -7.77 7.56
N GLU A 241 -22.45 -8.52 6.52
CA GLU A 241 -21.22 -9.30 6.48
C GLU A 241 -19.96 -8.44 6.47
N VAL A 242 -19.97 -7.31 5.76
CA VAL A 242 -18.85 -6.36 5.73
C VAL A 242 -18.67 -5.73 7.10
N LEU A 243 -19.78 -5.32 7.74
CA LEU A 243 -19.75 -4.67 9.06
C LEU A 243 -19.29 -5.63 10.16
N ARG A 244 -19.71 -6.91 10.12
CA ARG A 244 -19.27 -7.93 11.10
C ARG A 244 -17.75 -8.18 11.04
N ARG A 245 -17.14 -7.96 9.87
CA ARG A 245 -15.72 -8.19 9.61
C ARG A 245 -14.83 -7.00 9.94
N LEU A 246 -15.41 -5.81 10.12
CA LEU A 246 -14.68 -4.61 10.51
C LEU A 246 -14.43 -4.61 12.02
N ASP A 247 -13.17 -4.42 12.42
CA ASP A 247 -12.76 -4.50 13.81
C ASP A 247 -11.75 -3.40 14.14
N ALA A 248 -11.82 -2.89 15.37
CA ALA A 248 -10.88 -1.90 15.88
C ALA A 248 -9.84 -2.59 16.77
N ARG A 249 -8.56 -2.38 16.45
CA ARG A 249 -7.44 -2.98 17.18
C ARG A 249 -6.41 -1.93 17.57
N MET A 250 -5.74 -2.19 18.68
CA MET A 250 -4.52 -1.49 19.07
C MET A 250 -3.32 -2.36 18.71
N LEU A 251 -2.35 -1.80 17.98
CA LEU A 251 -1.05 -2.39 17.76
C LEU A 251 -0.28 -2.53 19.08
N GLN A 252 0.70 -3.44 19.12
CA GLN A 252 1.49 -3.70 20.33
C GLN A 252 2.09 -2.41 20.87
N LEU A 253 1.79 -2.12 22.14
CA LEU A 253 2.15 -0.87 22.78
C LEU A 253 3.66 -0.81 22.99
N SER A 254 4.33 0.20 22.43
CA SER A 254 5.64 0.59 22.93
C SER A 254 5.45 1.64 24.05
N HIS A 255 6.38 1.68 25.01
CA HIS A 255 6.22 2.50 26.21
C HIS A 255 6.22 3.99 25.84
N GLY A 256 5.12 4.69 26.12
CA GLY A 256 4.98 6.14 25.89
C GLY A 256 4.21 6.52 24.62
N ASP A 257 3.68 5.56 23.85
CA ASP A 257 2.91 5.87 22.65
C ASP A 257 1.52 6.44 22.98
N ILE A 258 1.15 7.46 22.21
CA ILE A 258 -0.18 8.07 22.22
C ILE A 258 -1.16 7.13 21.50
N GLY A 259 -2.41 7.03 21.96
CA GLY A 259 -3.42 6.15 21.35
C GLY A 259 -3.54 6.30 19.82
N TRP A 260 -3.37 7.53 19.32
CA TRP A 260 -3.35 7.88 17.91
C TRP A 260 -2.37 7.08 17.03
N ASP A 261 -1.20 6.71 17.56
CA ASP A 261 -0.16 6.02 16.79
C ASP A 261 -0.29 4.49 16.88
N CYS A 262 -1.03 3.98 17.87
CA CYS A 262 -1.29 2.55 18.06
C CYS A 262 -2.63 2.09 17.47
N PHE A 263 -3.56 3.00 17.20
CA PHE A 263 -4.88 2.67 16.66
C PHE A 263 -4.80 2.14 15.23
N THR A 264 -5.52 1.05 14.96
CA THR A 264 -5.68 0.49 13.62
C THR A 264 -7.06 -0.13 13.40
N LEU A 265 -7.57 0.01 12.17
CA LEU A 265 -8.73 -0.75 11.69
C LEU A 265 -8.24 -2.03 11.01
N GLU A 266 -8.84 -3.15 11.40
CA GLU A 266 -8.57 -4.47 10.83
C GLU A 266 -9.83 -4.96 10.13
N TYR A 267 -9.68 -5.43 8.89
CA TYR A 267 -10.75 -6.08 8.14
C TYR A 267 -10.47 -7.58 8.12
N LYS A 268 -11.28 -8.35 8.85
CA LYS A 268 -11.11 -9.79 8.97
C LYS A 268 -11.71 -10.49 7.75
N ILE A 269 -10.84 -11.14 6.98
CA ILE A 269 -11.25 -11.91 5.81
C ILE A 269 -11.22 -13.37 6.21
N ASP A 270 -12.40 -14.00 6.17
CA ASP A 270 -12.53 -15.44 6.41
C ASP A 270 -12.32 -16.20 5.08
N ALA A 271 -11.93 -17.47 5.16
CA ALA A 271 -11.92 -18.35 3.99
C ALA A 271 -13.32 -18.40 3.36
N PRO A 272 -13.47 -18.38 2.01
CA PRO A 272 -12.46 -18.60 0.97
C PRO A 272 -11.82 -17.33 0.36
N VAL A 273 -12.23 -16.13 0.79
CA VAL A 273 -11.79 -14.85 0.19
C VAL A 273 -10.33 -14.53 0.52
N ASP A 274 -9.79 -15.13 1.58
CA ASP A 274 -8.39 -15.04 2.01
C ASP A 274 -7.40 -15.48 0.91
N VAL A 275 -7.80 -16.37 0.00
CA VAL A 275 -6.96 -16.76 -1.14
C VAL A 275 -6.65 -15.58 -2.06
N VAL A 276 -7.63 -14.69 -2.28
CA VAL A 276 -7.43 -13.50 -3.13
C VAL A 276 -6.71 -12.42 -2.35
N VAL A 277 -7.14 -12.19 -1.10
CA VAL A 277 -6.52 -11.19 -0.23
C VAL A 277 -5.59 -11.88 0.77
N SER A 278 -4.43 -12.27 0.27
CA SER A 278 -3.41 -12.95 1.08
C SER A 278 -2.99 -12.15 2.32
N ASP A 279 -2.39 -12.83 3.29
CA ASP A 279 -1.72 -12.21 4.44
C ASP A 279 -0.72 -11.11 4.06
N TRP A 280 -0.01 -11.29 2.95
CA TRP A 280 0.89 -10.27 2.42
C TRP A 280 0.11 -9.02 2.02
N GLY A 281 -1.05 -9.21 1.37
CA GLY A 281 -1.96 -8.14 0.99
C GLY A 281 -2.48 -7.37 2.21
N ASN A 282 -2.96 -8.07 3.23
CA ASN A 282 -3.40 -7.46 4.50
C ASN A 282 -2.30 -6.63 5.16
N ARG A 283 -1.05 -7.10 5.15
CA ARG A 283 0.09 -6.32 5.66
C ARG A 283 0.38 -5.06 4.83
N GLN A 284 0.19 -5.08 3.51
CA GLN A 284 0.36 -3.88 2.69
C GLN A 284 -0.78 -2.88 2.95
N TYR A 285 -2.03 -3.35 3.00
CA TYR A 285 -3.16 -2.51 3.37
C TYR A 285 -2.97 -1.85 4.74
N LEU A 286 -2.49 -2.60 5.73
CA LEU A 286 -2.21 -2.07 7.06
C LEU A 286 -1.15 -0.96 7.03
N LYS A 287 -0.09 -1.09 6.22
CA LYS A 287 0.92 -0.02 6.06
C LYS A 287 0.31 1.22 5.42
N VAL A 288 -0.47 1.05 4.36
CA VAL A 288 -1.15 2.16 3.68
C VAL A 288 -2.13 2.85 4.62
N PHE A 289 -2.93 2.08 5.37
CA PHE A 289 -3.84 2.61 6.39
C PHE A 289 -3.10 3.44 7.43
N ASN A 290 -2.04 2.91 8.04
CA ASN A 290 -1.29 3.65 9.07
C ASN A 290 -0.71 4.96 8.54
N PHE A 291 -0.29 4.98 7.28
CA PHE A 291 0.21 6.19 6.64
C PHE A 291 -0.90 7.21 6.39
N LEU A 292 -1.99 6.78 5.77
CA LEU A 292 -3.17 7.63 5.51
C LEU A 292 -3.77 8.17 6.81
N TRP A 293 -3.85 7.33 7.84
CA TRP A 293 -4.34 7.67 9.17
C TRP A 293 -3.51 8.78 9.81
N ARG A 294 -2.18 8.73 9.70
CA ARG A 294 -1.30 9.81 10.19
C ARG A 294 -1.55 11.13 9.47
N ILE A 295 -1.77 11.10 8.15
CA ILE A 295 -2.08 12.30 7.37
C ILE A 295 -3.47 12.85 7.78
N LYS A 296 -4.47 11.98 7.96
CA LYS A 296 -5.80 12.37 8.43
C LYS A 296 -5.81 12.93 9.85
N ARG A 297 -5.00 12.38 10.76
CA ARG A 297 -4.80 12.94 12.11
C ARG A 297 -4.33 14.40 12.04
N VAL A 298 -3.34 14.69 11.19
CA VAL A 298 -2.81 16.04 11.05
C VAL A 298 -3.82 16.98 10.41
N GLU A 299 -4.55 16.52 9.39
CA GLU A 299 -5.64 17.29 8.79
C GLU A 299 -6.73 17.65 9.81
N PHE A 300 -7.23 16.67 10.55
CA PHE A 300 -8.22 16.89 11.61
C PHE A 300 -7.72 17.88 12.67
N ALA A 301 -6.47 17.75 13.12
CA ALA A 301 -5.86 18.65 14.10
C ALA A 301 -5.73 20.09 13.56
N LEU A 302 -5.29 20.26 12.31
CA LEU A 302 -5.16 21.57 11.67
C LEU A 302 -6.53 22.20 11.41
N SER A 303 -7.51 21.43 10.91
CA SER A 303 -8.89 21.86 10.68
C SER A 303 -9.58 22.31 11.98
N SER A 304 -9.39 21.57 13.07
CA SER A 304 -9.87 21.95 14.41
C SER A 304 -9.23 23.27 14.88
N THR A 305 -7.92 23.41 14.71
CA THR A 305 -7.17 24.62 15.09
C THR A 305 -7.60 25.83 14.25
N TRP A 306 -7.75 25.67 12.94
CA TRP A 306 -8.24 26.71 12.05
C TRP A 306 -9.64 27.19 12.46
N ARG A 307 -10.55 26.25 12.80
CA ARG A 307 -11.90 26.56 13.30
C ARG A 307 -11.83 27.38 14.58
N LYS A 308 -11.02 26.98 15.56
CA LYS A 308 -10.81 27.72 16.82
C LYS A 308 -10.28 29.14 16.58
N VAL A 309 -9.25 29.30 15.74
CA VAL A 309 -8.62 30.60 15.46
C VAL A 309 -9.56 31.52 14.69
N THR A 310 -10.32 30.97 13.74
CA THR A 310 -11.27 31.74 12.93
C THR A 310 -12.48 32.19 13.75
N THR A 311 -13.06 31.31 14.57
CA THR A 311 -14.15 31.69 15.49
C THR A 311 -13.65 32.66 16.57
N GLY A 312 -12.48 32.40 17.14
CA GLY A 312 -11.85 33.27 18.14
C GLY A 312 -11.55 34.67 17.62
N SER A 313 -11.29 34.83 16.31
CA SER A 313 -11.05 36.13 15.67
C SER A 313 -12.22 37.11 15.80
N ARG A 314 -13.45 36.59 15.93
CA ARG A 314 -14.68 37.39 16.02
C ARG A 314 -14.99 37.82 17.46
N GLY A 315 -14.26 37.33 18.46
CA GLY A 315 -14.46 37.66 19.86
C GLY A 315 -13.14 37.80 20.61
N VAL A 316 -12.73 36.73 21.30
CA VAL A 316 -11.63 36.70 22.29
C VAL A 316 -10.27 37.17 21.74
N LEU A 317 -10.01 37.00 20.44
CA LEU A 317 -8.72 37.38 19.83
C LEU A 317 -8.67 38.85 19.37
N GLN A 318 -9.74 39.64 19.59
CA GLN A 318 -9.72 41.08 19.32
C GLN A 318 -8.94 41.79 20.44
N THR A 319 -7.66 42.03 20.18
CA THR A 319 -6.78 42.79 21.08
C THR A 319 -6.36 44.11 20.46
N ARG A 320 -6.22 45.16 21.29
CA ARG A 320 -5.65 46.45 20.87
C ARG A 320 -4.13 46.42 20.69
N ARG A 321 -3.45 45.37 21.18
CA ARG A 321 -1.99 45.26 21.09
C ARG A 321 -1.56 44.80 19.68
N ARG A 322 -0.78 45.64 18.99
CA ARG A 322 -0.33 45.39 17.60
C ARG A 322 0.54 44.13 17.47
N ASN A 323 1.42 43.85 18.44
CA ASN A 323 2.31 42.68 18.45
C ASN A 323 1.55 41.34 18.47
N VAL A 324 0.48 41.24 19.25
CA VAL A 324 -0.37 40.05 19.32
C VAL A 324 -1.16 39.88 18.02
N GLN A 325 -1.70 40.97 17.45
CA GLN A 325 -2.37 40.91 16.15
C GLN A 325 -1.43 40.45 15.02
N GLU A 326 -0.20 40.96 14.99
CA GLU A 326 0.81 40.56 14.01
C GLU A 326 1.16 39.07 14.13
N THR A 327 1.35 38.59 15.37
CA THR A 327 1.61 37.17 15.65
C THR A 327 0.45 36.28 15.19
N TRP A 328 -0.80 36.71 15.37
CA TRP A 328 -1.95 35.97 14.85
C TRP A 328 -2.05 36.00 13.32
N ARG A 329 -1.65 37.09 12.67
CA ARG A 329 -1.61 37.18 11.20
C ARG A 329 -0.59 36.22 10.62
N THR A 330 0.64 36.21 11.14
CA THR A 330 1.69 35.28 10.69
C THR A 330 1.30 33.82 10.97
N THR A 331 0.74 33.54 12.15
CA THR A 331 0.24 32.21 12.51
C THR A 331 -0.84 31.72 11.54
N ARG A 332 -1.79 32.57 11.14
CA ARG A 332 -2.82 32.23 10.14
C ARG A 332 -2.23 31.96 8.76
N GLY A 333 -1.21 32.73 8.37
CA GLY A 333 -0.46 32.49 7.13
C GLY A 333 0.14 31.09 7.12
N PHE A 334 0.96 30.76 8.12
CA PHE A 334 1.57 29.43 8.25
C PHE A 334 0.55 28.30 8.37
N LEU A 335 -0.55 28.51 9.10
CA LEU A 335 -1.60 27.50 9.23
C LEU A 335 -2.27 27.22 7.87
N THR A 336 -2.50 28.25 7.06
CA THR A 336 -3.07 28.10 5.72
C THR A 336 -2.10 27.39 4.77
N GLU A 337 -0.79 27.70 4.85
CA GLU A 337 0.26 26.97 4.12
C GLU A 337 0.27 25.47 4.47
N MET A 338 0.20 25.13 5.77
CA MET A 338 0.18 23.73 6.24
C MET A 338 -1.11 22.99 5.83
N VAL A 339 -2.27 23.65 5.92
CA VAL A 339 -3.56 23.07 5.47
C VAL A 339 -3.54 22.81 3.97
N HIS A 340 -3.03 23.76 3.17
CA HIS A 340 -2.90 23.58 1.73
C HIS A 340 -1.98 22.39 1.40
N PHE A 341 -0.81 22.31 2.04
CA PHE A 341 0.11 21.19 1.87
C PHE A 341 -0.56 19.83 2.14
N VAL A 342 -1.25 19.69 3.28
CA VAL A 342 -1.91 18.43 3.64
C VAL A 342 -3.05 18.11 2.68
N GLY A 343 -3.81 19.13 2.25
CA GLY A 343 -4.87 18.97 1.26
C GLY A 343 -4.35 18.45 -0.09
N GLN A 344 -3.28 19.05 -0.62
CA GLN A 344 -2.68 18.59 -1.89
C GLN A 344 -2.10 17.17 -1.78
N LEU A 345 -1.43 16.87 -0.66
CA LEU A 345 -0.90 15.53 -0.42
C LEU A 345 -2.03 14.48 -0.35
N GLN A 346 -3.14 14.79 0.34
CA GLN A 346 -4.30 13.91 0.40
C GLN A 346 -4.94 13.71 -0.98
N TYR A 347 -5.12 14.79 -1.75
CA TYR A 347 -5.68 14.73 -3.09
C TYR A 347 -4.86 13.80 -3.99
N TYR A 348 -3.53 13.95 -3.99
CA TYR A 348 -2.65 13.09 -4.76
C TYR A 348 -2.79 11.60 -4.37
N ILE A 349 -2.73 11.28 -3.07
CA ILE A 349 -2.76 9.87 -2.65
C ILE A 349 -4.15 9.24 -2.92
N LEU A 350 -5.23 9.94 -2.60
CA LEU A 350 -6.59 9.38 -2.74
C LEU A 350 -7.04 9.34 -4.19
N PHE A 351 -6.85 10.41 -4.96
CA PHE A 351 -7.36 10.51 -6.33
C PHE A 351 -6.36 9.99 -7.36
N GLU A 352 -5.14 10.53 -7.38
CA GLU A 352 -4.16 10.17 -8.43
C GLU A 352 -3.60 8.76 -8.24
N VAL A 353 -3.43 8.28 -7.00
CA VAL A 353 -2.85 6.95 -6.74
C VAL A 353 -3.92 5.89 -6.51
N ILE A 354 -4.81 6.08 -5.54
CA ILE A 354 -5.76 5.04 -5.13
C ILE A 354 -6.90 4.89 -6.14
N GLU A 355 -7.52 5.98 -6.60
CA GLU A 355 -8.65 5.90 -7.53
C GLU A 355 -8.21 5.40 -8.93
N SER A 356 -7.10 5.91 -9.45
CA SER A 356 -6.57 5.47 -10.75
C SER A 356 -6.18 3.99 -10.78
N SER A 357 -5.58 3.48 -9.70
CA SER A 357 -5.24 2.06 -9.59
C SER A 357 -6.47 1.20 -9.34
N TRP A 358 -7.49 1.73 -8.66
CA TRP A 358 -8.76 1.03 -8.44
C TRP A 358 -9.54 0.85 -9.74
N THR A 359 -9.62 1.88 -10.59
CA THR A 359 -10.28 1.75 -11.90
C THR A 359 -9.55 0.72 -12.78
N GLU A 360 -8.21 0.70 -12.77
CA GLU A 360 -7.43 -0.34 -13.46
C GLU A 360 -7.73 -1.76 -12.93
N LEU A 361 -7.89 -1.92 -11.61
CA LEU A 361 -8.29 -3.20 -11.01
C LEU A 361 -9.71 -3.59 -11.41
N GLN A 362 -10.65 -2.64 -11.38
CA GLN A 362 -12.05 -2.85 -11.71
C GLN A 362 -12.19 -3.29 -13.18
N ASP A 363 -11.50 -2.63 -14.11
CA ASP A 363 -11.51 -3.00 -15.52
C ASP A 363 -10.94 -4.41 -15.77
N ARG A 364 -9.91 -4.81 -15.01
CA ARG A 364 -9.34 -6.15 -15.10
C ARG A 364 -10.24 -7.22 -14.51
N LEU A 365 -10.97 -6.89 -13.44
CA LEU A 365 -11.88 -7.81 -12.76
C LEU A 365 -13.19 -8.03 -13.54
N HIS A 366 -13.64 -7.04 -14.31
CA HIS A 366 -14.84 -7.15 -15.15
C HIS A 366 -14.60 -7.86 -16.50
N ARG A 367 -13.36 -8.29 -16.79
CA ARG A 367 -13.10 -9.11 -17.99
C ARG A 367 -13.70 -10.50 -17.81
N GLU A 368 -14.57 -10.90 -18.75
CA GLU A 368 -15.34 -12.14 -18.68
C GLU A 368 -14.50 -13.42 -18.74
N ASP A 369 -13.25 -13.33 -19.21
CA ASP A 369 -12.29 -14.46 -19.31
C ASP A 369 -11.26 -14.50 -18.15
N ALA A 370 -11.41 -13.66 -17.11
CA ALA A 370 -10.41 -13.55 -16.05
C ALA A 370 -10.39 -14.80 -15.15
N THR A 371 -9.26 -15.48 -15.06
CA THR A 371 -9.07 -16.60 -14.13
C THR A 371 -8.90 -16.11 -12.69
N LEU A 372 -9.05 -17.00 -11.70
CA LEU A 372 -8.79 -16.63 -10.30
C LEU A 372 -7.33 -16.14 -10.12
N ASP A 373 -6.38 -16.74 -10.84
CA ASP A 373 -4.97 -16.33 -10.81
C ASP A 373 -4.75 -14.95 -11.45
N ASP A 374 -5.50 -14.61 -12.50
CA ASP A 374 -5.50 -13.26 -13.07
C ASP A 374 -6.03 -12.23 -12.06
N VAL A 375 -7.06 -12.59 -11.29
CA VAL A 375 -7.61 -11.73 -10.22
C VAL A 375 -6.59 -11.53 -9.10
N ILE A 376 -5.92 -12.59 -8.65
CA ILE A 376 -4.86 -12.52 -7.63
C ILE A 376 -3.68 -11.65 -8.14
N THR A 377 -3.29 -11.85 -9.39
CA THR A 377 -2.19 -11.08 -10.02
C THR A 377 -2.56 -9.62 -10.20
N ALA A 378 -3.81 -9.33 -10.61
CA ALA A 378 -4.31 -7.98 -10.74
C ALA A 378 -4.38 -7.26 -9.37
N HIS A 379 -4.86 -7.94 -8.32
CA HIS A 379 -4.89 -7.41 -6.96
C HIS A 379 -3.49 -7.15 -6.40
N THR A 380 -2.56 -8.07 -6.64
CA THR A 380 -1.15 -7.91 -6.25
C THR A 380 -0.51 -6.74 -6.98
N LYS A 381 -0.81 -6.55 -8.27
CA LYS A 381 -0.34 -5.39 -9.04
C LYS A 381 -0.94 -4.09 -8.51
N TYR A 382 -2.24 -4.09 -8.18
CA TYR A 382 -2.93 -2.95 -7.55
C TYR A 382 -2.24 -2.53 -6.24
N LEU A 383 -2.00 -3.48 -5.34
CA LEU A 383 -1.30 -3.21 -4.08
C LEU A 383 0.15 -2.74 -4.27
N ASN A 384 0.86 -3.32 -5.23
CA ASN A 384 2.21 -2.87 -5.57
C ASN A 384 2.22 -1.44 -6.14
N SER A 385 1.22 -1.09 -6.96
CA SER A 385 1.06 0.26 -7.50
C SER A 385 0.76 1.26 -6.38
N ILE A 386 -0.19 0.96 -5.48
CA ILE A 386 -0.53 1.84 -4.35
C ILE A 386 0.66 2.00 -3.40
N THR A 387 1.36 0.93 -3.07
CA THR A 387 2.50 1.03 -2.15
C THR A 387 3.67 1.80 -2.78
N HIS A 388 3.97 1.57 -4.07
CA HIS A 388 5.04 2.28 -4.77
C HIS A 388 4.72 3.76 -4.96
N LYS A 389 3.58 4.07 -5.60
CA LYS A 389 3.16 5.45 -5.89
C LYS A 389 2.72 6.21 -4.64
N GLY A 390 2.20 5.51 -3.62
CA GLY A 390 1.82 6.08 -2.34
C GLY A 390 2.99 6.41 -1.42
N LEU A 391 4.21 6.56 -1.95
CA LEU A 391 5.45 6.89 -1.23
C LEU A 391 5.89 5.85 -0.18
N LEU A 392 5.21 4.71 -0.10
CA LEU A 392 5.46 3.61 0.85
C LEU A 392 6.38 2.53 0.28
N GLY A 393 6.84 2.72 -0.97
CA GLY A 393 7.58 1.79 -1.80
C GLY A 393 9.03 1.57 -1.37
N ALA A 394 9.31 1.42 -0.08
CA ALA A 394 10.59 0.86 0.36
C ALA A 394 10.63 -0.64 0.00
N ARG A 395 10.97 -0.99 -1.24
CA ARG A 395 10.88 -2.38 -1.70
C ARG A 395 12.14 -3.19 -1.34
N ARG A 396 11.93 -4.16 -0.44
CA ARG A 396 12.34 -5.59 -0.50
C ARG A 396 13.82 -5.99 -0.68
N ARG A 397 14.78 -5.09 -0.95
CA ARG A 397 16.20 -5.51 -1.05
C ARG A 397 16.86 -5.86 0.29
N ARG A 398 16.36 -5.40 1.44
CA ARG A 398 17.00 -5.72 2.73
C ARG A 398 16.86 -7.21 3.11
N PHE A 399 15.83 -7.90 2.62
CA PHE A 399 15.64 -9.33 2.88
C PHE A 399 16.41 -10.19 1.86
N GLU A 400 16.36 -9.83 0.56
CA GLU A 400 17.14 -10.51 -0.49
C GLU A 400 18.66 -10.28 -0.35
N ALA A 401 19.10 -9.11 0.12
CA ALA A 401 20.52 -8.88 0.41
C ALA A 401 20.99 -9.61 1.67
N ALA A 402 20.10 -9.89 2.64
CA ALA A 402 20.43 -10.68 3.82
C ALA A 402 20.53 -12.17 3.48
N THR A 403 19.63 -12.70 2.63
CA THR A 403 19.75 -14.07 2.11
C THR A 403 20.92 -14.22 1.13
N ALA A 404 21.15 -13.25 0.24
CA ALA A 404 22.30 -13.26 -0.67
C ALA A 404 23.65 -13.09 0.04
N SER A 405 23.73 -12.30 1.12
CA SER A 405 24.96 -12.21 1.93
C SER A 405 25.19 -13.46 2.78
N SER A 406 24.14 -14.18 3.18
CA SER A 406 24.29 -15.49 3.82
C SER A 406 24.77 -16.57 2.83
N ALA A 407 24.27 -16.56 1.59
CA ALA A 407 24.70 -17.49 0.53
C ALA A 407 26.11 -17.18 0.00
N ALA A 408 26.50 -15.90 -0.03
CA ALA A 408 27.84 -15.47 -0.46
C ALA A 408 28.94 -15.73 0.60
N SER A 409 28.57 -16.00 1.86
CA SER A 409 29.55 -16.33 2.91
C SER A 409 30.26 -17.67 2.72
N THR A 410 29.77 -18.52 1.80
CA THR A 410 30.35 -19.84 1.47
C THR A 410 31.31 -19.81 0.27
N ALA A 411 31.43 -18.68 -0.44
CA ALA A 411 32.32 -18.56 -1.61
C ALA A 411 33.27 -17.36 -1.43
N GLY A 412 34.53 -17.67 -1.15
CA GLY A 412 35.56 -16.69 -0.81
C GLY A 412 35.93 -15.71 -1.92
N SER A 413 36.36 -14.53 -1.47
CA SER A 413 37.19 -13.52 -2.13
C SER A 413 36.62 -12.79 -3.36
N SER A 414 36.21 -11.53 -3.17
CA SER A 414 36.71 -10.36 -3.91
C SER A 414 36.04 -9.07 -3.41
N SER A 415 36.84 -8.20 -2.78
CA SER A 415 36.45 -6.96 -2.11
C SER A 415 36.23 -5.78 -3.06
N ALA A 416 35.57 -5.99 -4.21
CA ALA A 416 35.39 -4.95 -5.23
C ALA A 416 33.91 -4.62 -5.57
N ALA A 417 32.94 -5.44 -5.15
CA ALA A 417 31.54 -5.26 -5.55
C ALA A 417 30.70 -4.41 -4.55
N ALA A 418 31.24 -4.08 -3.37
CA ALA A 418 30.47 -3.44 -2.29
C ALA A 418 30.24 -1.91 -2.47
N ALA A 419 30.90 -1.26 -3.43
CA ALA A 419 30.85 0.20 -3.57
C ALA A 419 29.76 0.73 -4.53
N ALA A 420 29.11 -0.14 -5.33
CA ALA A 420 28.22 0.30 -6.42
C ALA A 420 26.71 0.18 -6.12
N THR A 421 26.30 -0.34 -4.95
CA THR A 421 24.88 -0.60 -4.64
C THR A 421 24.28 0.31 -3.56
N GLY A 422 25.03 1.29 -3.03
CA GLY A 422 24.58 2.19 -1.96
C GLY A 422 23.84 3.46 -2.40
N ILE A 423 23.85 3.81 -3.70
CA ILE A 423 23.48 5.17 -4.13
C ILE A 423 21.96 5.39 -4.28
N GLY A 424 21.14 4.33 -4.31
CA GLY A 424 19.67 4.46 -4.46
C GLY A 424 18.83 3.91 -3.30
N GLN A 425 19.45 3.41 -2.22
CA GLN A 425 18.74 2.78 -1.09
C GLN A 425 18.38 3.76 0.05
N GLU A 426 19.01 4.93 0.10
CA GLU A 426 18.76 5.95 1.13
C GLU A 426 17.62 6.91 0.76
N ASP A 427 17.32 7.06 -0.53
CA ASP A 427 16.42 8.11 -1.04
C ASP A 427 14.94 7.82 -0.74
N ASP A 428 14.44 6.60 -0.96
CA ASP A 428 13.00 6.28 -0.76
C ASP A 428 12.57 6.30 0.72
N ASN A 429 13.44 5.81 1.61
CA ASN A 429 13.20 5.87 3.05
C ASN A 429 13.38 7.30 3.59
N SER A 430 14.14 8.16 2.89
CA SER A 430 14.28 9.57 3.22
C SER A 430 12.97 10.31 3.05
N TYR A 431 12.18 10.08 1.98
CA TYR A 431 10.90 10.81 1.79
C TYR A 431 9.88 10.51 2.88
N MET A 432 9.70 9.24 3.26
CA MET A 432 8.80 8.86 4.35
C MET A 432 9.24 9.44 5.69
N ILE A 433 10.54 9.48 5.95
CA ILE A 433 11.09 10.11 7.16
C ILE A 433 10.86 11.62 7.10
N GLN A 434 11.19 12.29 5.99
CA GLN A 434 10.97 13.72 5.79
C GLN A 434 9.50 14.10 5.97
N LEU A 435 8.58 13.33 5.38
CA LEU A 435 7.15 13.55 5.51
C LEU A 435 6.69 13.32 6.96
N SER A 436 7.15 12.25 7.62
CA SER A 436 6.83 12.01 9.04
C SER A 436 7.33 13.14 9.94
N GLU A 437 8.50 13.72 9.65
CA GLU A 437 9.03 14.86 10.36
C GLU A 437 8.27 16.16 10.08
N LEU A 438 7.78 16.36 8.85
CA LEU A 438 6.89 17.46 8.50
C LEU A 438 5.58 17.37 9.28
N LEU A 439 4.93 16.19 9.27
CA LEU A 439 3.69 15.95 10.03
C LEU A 439 3.89 16.17 11.54
N ARG A 440 5.02 15.70 12.11
CA ARG A 440 5.38 16.00 13.52
C ARG A 440 5.57 17.48 13.78
N THR A 441 6.19 18.20 12.84
CA THR A 441 6.36 19.66 12.94
C THR A 441 5.00 20.36 12.95
N MET A 442 4.06 19.94 12.10
CA MET A 442 2.68 20.48 12.06
C MET A 442 1.93 20.25 13.37
N LEU A 443 2.03 19.05 13.96
CA LEU A 443 1.41 18.77 15.26
C LEU A 443 2.02 19.64 16.37
N SER A 444 3.34 19.77 16.40
CA SER A 444 4.01 20.65 17.37
C SER A 444 3.66 22.13 17.18
N PHE A 445 3.43 22.57 15.94
CA PHE A 445 2.95 23.91 15.63
C PHE A 445 1.54 24.11 16.15
N ARG A 446 0.64 23.15 15.92
CA ARG A 446 -0.72 23.14 16.47
C ARG A 446 -0.72 23.26 18.00
N ASP A 447 0.13 22.53 18.71
CA ASP A 447 0.20 22.61 20.17
C ASP A 447 0.68 23.99 20.65
N CYS A 448 1.61 24.62 19.92
CA CYS A 448 2.03 26.00 20.19
C CYS A 448 0.92 27.02 19.90
N VAL A 449 0.10 26.79 18.87
CA VAL A 449 -1.07 27.64 18.55
C VAL A 449 -2.16 27.51 19.61
N ASP A 450 -2.45 26.30 20.10
CA ASP A 450 -3.38 26.10 21.21
C ASP A 450 -2.86 26.78 22.51
N GLY A 451 -1.54 26.75 22.75
CA GLY A 451 -0.89 27.51 23.83
C GLY A 451 -1.07 29.03 23.68
N LEU A 452 -0.84 29.57 22.48
CA LEU A 452 -1.07 30.99 22.18
C LEU A 452 -2.54 31.38 22.36
N TYR A 453 -3.46 30.51 21.94
CA TYR A 453 -4.89 30.70 22.11
C TYR A 453 -5.28 30.77 23.59
N SER A 454 -4.80 29.82 24.41
CA SER A 454 -5.02 29.82 25.86
C SER A 454 -4.49 31.08 26.54
N TRP A 455 -3.29 31.52 26.15
CA TRP A 455 -2.71 32.77 26.63
C TRP A 455 -3.58 33.97 26.25
N SER A 456 -4.06 34.04 25.00
CA SER A 456 -4.93 35.14 24.55
C SER A 456 -6.30 35.16 25.23
N VAL A 457 -6.86 33.99 25.55
CA VAL A 457 -8.11 33.87 26.33
C VAL A 457 -7.90 34.39 27.75
N SER A 458 -6.78 34.04 28.37
CA SER A 458 -6.41 34.51 29.71
C SER A 458 -6.19 36.03 29.74
N ASP A 459 -5.49 36.56 28.73
CA ASP A 459 -5.26 38.01 28.57
C ASP A 459 -6.57 38.77 28.26
N PHE A 460 -7.50 38.18 27.50
CA PHE A 460 -8.84 38.74 27.27
C PHE A 460 -9.66 38.79 28.56
N THR A 461 -9.70 37.69 29.32
CA THR A 461 -10.45 37.59 30.59
C THR A 461 -9.94 38.63 31.59
N ARG A 462 -8.62 38.77 31.72
CA ARG A 462 -8.01 39.81 32.58
C ARG A 462 -8.34 41.23 32.15
N ARG A 463 -8.44 41.50 30.84
CA ARG A 463 -8.87 42.81 30.35
C ARG A 463 -10.32 43.09 30.68
N GLN A 464 -11.20 42.11 30.50
CA GLN A 464 -12.60 42.25 30.85
C GLN A 464 -12.76 42.50 32.36
N GLU A 465 -12.02 41.79 33.20
CA GLU A 465 -11.98 42.05 34.64
C GLU A 465 -11.46 43.45 34.97
N ALA A 466 -10.40 43.90 34.31
CA ALA A 466 -9.86 45.26 34.49
C ALA A 466 -10.83 46.36 34.05
N ASP A 467 -11.57 46.14 32.95
CA ASP A 467 -12.59 47.07 32.44
C ASP A 467 -13.84 47.09 33.35
N LEU A 468 -14.20 45.96 33.96
CA LEU A 468 -15.27 45.89 34.97
C LEU A 468 -14.85 46.60 36.27
N LEU A 469 -13.59 46.44 36.69
CA LEU A 469 -13.06 47.12 37.88
C LEU A 469 -12.90 48.63 37.65
N SER A 470 -12.52 49.07 36.44
CA SER A 470 -12.45 50.49 36.11
C SER A 470 -13.85 51.12 36.02
N SER A 471 -14.81 50.47 35.38
CA SER A 471 -16.20 50.95 35.34
C SER A 471 -16.88 50.96 36.72
N SER A 472 -16.56 50.00 37.60
CA SER A 472 -16.99 50.02 39.00
C SER A 472 -16.39 51.20 39.77
N ARG A 473 -15.09 51.48 39.58
CA ARG A 473 -14.39 52.62 40.20
C ARG A 473 -14.89 53.97 39.67
N ASP A 474 -15.22 54.06 38.39
CA ASP A 474 -15.80 55.26 37.79
C ASP A 474 -17.24 55.49 38.26
N SER A 475 -17.99 54.43 38.55
CA SER A 475 -19.32 54.51 39.17
C SER A 475 -19.24 54.95 40.64
N GLU A 476 -18.22 54.51 41.39
CA GLU A 476 -17.96 54.93 42.77
C GLU A 476 -17.38 56.36 42.86
N ARG A 477 -16.68 56.85 41.82
CA ARG A 477 -16.18 58.23 41.71
C ARG A 477 -17.22 59.25 41.24
N GLY A 478 -18.49 58.86 41.07
CA GLY A 478 -19.62 59.73 40.73
C GLY A 478 -20.06 60.70 41.83
N GLY A 479 -19.17 61.07 42.76
CA GLY A 479 -19.43 62.04 43.82
C GLY A 479 -18.14 62.55 44.45
N GLY A 480 -17.59 63.64 43.93
CA GLY A 480 -16.62 64.48 44.64
C GLY A 480 -15.22 64.54 44.03
N ASP A 481 -15.02 65.64 43.30
CA ASP A 481 -13.80 66.41 43.06
C ASP A 481 -12.54 65.81 42.41
N ASN A 482 -11.98 66.65 41.54
CA ASN A 482 -10.72 66.49 40.84
C ASN A 482 -9.56 66.42 41.85
N ASP A 483 -8.73 65.38 41.77
CA ASP A 483 -7.30 65.59 41.97
C ASP A 483 -6.44 64.61 41.17
N HIS A 484 -5.52 65.19 40.40
CA HIS A 484 -4.52 64.50 39.61
C HIS A 484 -3.46 63.92 40.55
N HIS A 485 -3.44 62.60 40.70
CA HIS A 485 -2.23 61.88 41.12
C HIS A 485 -1.93 60.73 40.16
N HIS A 486 -0.81 60.90 39.46
CA HIS A 486 -0.02 59.82 38.90
C HIS A 486 0.19 58.74 39.97
N HIS A 487 -0.36 57.56 39.72
CA HIS A 487 0.22 56.33 40.24
C HIS A 487 0.43 55.41 39.04
N GLU A 488 1.68 55.35 38.58
CA GLU A 488 2.24 54.15 37.97
C GLU A 488 2.09 53.02 39.00
N GLY A 489 0.92 52.38 38.99
CA GLY A 489 0.67 51.16 39.72
C GLY A 489 1.29 50.02 38.95
N GLY A 490 2.54 49.71 39.28
CA GLY A 490 3.16 48.43 38.95
C GLY A 490 2.25 47.29 39.43
N ALA A 491 1.47 46.74 38.50
CA ALA A 491 0.72 45.51 38.68
C ALA A 491 0.79 44.75 37.35
N GLY A 492 1.71 43.80 37.24
CA GLY A 492 1.84 43.02 36.03
C GLY A 492 2.97 41.99 36.00
N GLY A 493 3.48 41.55 37.16
CA GLY A 493 4.35 40.37 37.23
C GLY A 493 3.56 39.11 36.89
N GLY A 494 3.50 38.79 35.60
CA GLY A 494 2.92 37.56 35.02
C GLY A 494 1.73 37.85 34.07
N PRO A 495 1.64 37.32 32.84
CA PRO A 495 2.44 36.37 32.06
C PRO A 495 3.01 37.05 30.80
N GLN A 496 3.51 38.29 30.93
CA GLN A 496 4.15 39.01 29.82
C GLN A 496 5.44 38.31 29.36
N SER A 497 6.03 37.45 30.20
CA SER A 497 7.26 36.70 29.89
C SER A 497 7.05 35.50 28.95
N GLU A 498 5.84 34.94 28.84
CA GLU A 498 5.60 33.71 28.05
C GLU A 498 5.29 34.00 26.58
N PHE A 499 4.69 35.16 26.29
CA PHE A 499 4.29 35.54 24.93
C PHE A 499 5.49 35.66 23.95
N PRO A 500 6.62 36.29 24.31
CA PRO A 500 7.80 36.35 23.43
C PRO A 500 8.36 34.96 23.09
N ALA A 501 8.39 34.05 24.07
CA ALA A 501 8.86 32.68 23.87
C ALA A 501 7.93 31.87 22.93
N LEU A 502 6.60 32.05 23.06
CA LEU A 502 5.63 31.44 22.16
C LEU A 502 5.72 32.00 20.74
N GLN A 503 5.91 33.32 20.61
CA GLN A 503 6.08 33.99 19.33
C GLN A 503 7.34 33.50 18.59
N GLU A 504 8.47 33.40 19.29
CA GLU A 504 9.73 32.89 18.73
C GLU A 504 9.60 31.42 18.32
N ARG A 505 8.95 30.59 19.16
CA ARG A 505 8.72 29.17 18.86
C ARG A 505 7.82 28.98 17.64
N LEU A 506 6.75 29.76 17.50
CA LEU A 506 5.87 29.72 16.33
C LEU A 506 6.60 30.10 15.06
N ARG A 507 7.43 31.15 15.10
CA ARG A 507 8.25 31.57 13.96
C ARG A 507 9.25 30.49 13.56
N HIS A 508 9.98 29.94 14.53
CA HIS A 508 10.94 28.86 14.29
C HIS A 508 10.27 27.61 13.71
N LEU A 509 9.08 27.24 14.19
CA LEU A 509 8.34 26.08 13.66
C LEU A 509 7.81 26.33 12.23
N GLY A 510 7.33 27.54 11.95
CA GLY A 510 6.92 27.95 10.60
C GLY A 510 8.08 27.95 9.61
N ASP A 511 9.22 28.52 10.00
CA ASP A 511 10.44 28.53 9.18
C ASP A 511 10.98 27.12 8.97
N ARG A 512 10.99 26.28 10.02
CA ARG A 512 11.40 24.88 9.92
C ARG A 512 10.50 24.10 8.96
N PHE A 513 9.19 24.33 8.99
CA PHE A 513 8.26 23.74 8.04
C PHE A 513 8.61 24.13 6.60
N ARG A 514 8.80 25.44 6.34
CA ARG A 514 9.15 25.96 5.01
C ARG A 514 10.48 25.40 4.50
N THR A 515 11.53 25.37 5.31
CA THR A 515 12.83 24.81 4.92
C THR A 515 12.71 23.33 4.59
N LYS A 516 12.00 22.54 5.41
CA LYS A 516 11.82 21.12 5.15
C LYS A 516 10.97 20.87 3.91
N LEU A 517 9.96 21.71 3.67
CA LEU A 517 9.15 21.64 2.45
C LEU A 517 9.97 21.94 1.20
N GLN A 518 10.84 22.96 1.23
CA GLN A 518 11.75 23.27 0.12
C GLN A 518 12.72 22.13 -0.19
N ILE A 519 13.20 21.43 0.84
CA ILE A 519 14.04 20.23 0.67
C ILE A 519 13.23 19.10 0.03
N LEU A 520 12.03 18.82 0.53
CA LEU A 520 11.15 17.80 -0.04
C LEU A 520 10.81 18.09 -1.51
N LEU A 521 10.47 19.33 -1.84
CA LEU A 521 10.18 19.77 -3.22
C LEU A 521 11.42 19.65 -4.12
N GLY A 522 12.60 19.99 -3.59
CA GLY A 522 13.87 19.77 -4.28
C GLY A 522 14.13 18.30 -4.58
N ASP A 523 13.90 17.42 -3.60
CA ASP A 523 14.10 15.99 -3.76
C ASP A 523 13.01 15.34 -4.66
N LEU A 524 11.79 15.88 -4.71
CA LEU A 524 10.70 15.42 -5.60
C LEU A 524 10.88 15.88 -7.06
N ALA A 525 11.50 17.03 -7.32
CA ALA A 525 11.68 17.56 -8.67
C ALA A 525 12.60 16.70 -9.56
N TYR A 526 13.54 15.96 -8.95
CA TYR A 526 14.51 15.11 -9.67
C TYR A 526 14.14 13.62 -9.65
N GLN A 527 12.94 13.26 -9.18
CA GLN A 527 12.45 11.89 -9.21
C GLN A 527 12.30 11.37 -10.65
N PRO A 528 12.69 10.10 -10.90
CA PRO A 528 12.48 9.47 -12.21
C PRO A 528 11.00 9.15 -12.46
N ASP A 529 10.20 8.99 -11.41
CA ASP A 529 8.76 8.74 -11.52
C ASP A 529 8.02 10.05 -11.83
N VAL A 530 7.25 10.04 -12.93
CA VAL A 530 6.51 11.20 -13.43
C VAL A 530 5.42 11.61 -12.44
N ASP A 531 4.79 10.63 -11.77
CA ASP A 531 3.69 10.89 -10.84
C ASP A 531 4.19 11.61 -9.58
N LEU A 532 5.38 11.23 -9.08
CA LEU A 532 6.02 11.88 -7.93
C LEU A 532 6.54 13.27 -8.27
N ARG A 533 7.00 13.46 -9.50
CA ARG A 533 7.39 14.79 -9.99
C ARG A 533 6.17 15.71 -10.15
N PHE A 534 5.05 15.16 -10.62
CA PHE A 534 3.78 15.88 -10.68
C PHE A 534 3.31 16.29 -9.28
N LEU A 535 3.40 15.41 -8.28
CA LEU A 535 3.16 15.77 -6.88
C LEU A 535 4.02 16.97 -6.45
N GLY A 536 5.32 16.98 -6.76
CA GLY A 536 6.20 18.11 -6.48
C GLY A 536 5.72 19.43 -7.11
N VAL A 537 5.18 19.39 -8.33
CA VAL A 537 4.60 20.54 -9.02
C VAL A 537 3.28 20.98 -8.37
N SER A 538 2.37 20.03 -8.09
CA SER A 538 1.08 20.31 -7.46
C SER A 538 1.23 20.86 -6.04
N MET A 539 2.27 20.46 -5.32
CA MET A 539 2.60 20.99 -3.99
C MET A 539 3.21 22.40 -4.05
N ASN A 540 3.88 22.78 -5.14
CA ASN A 540 4.45 24.10 -5.35
C ASN A 540 3.48 25.01 -6.13
N PHE A 541 2.27 25.20 -5.58
CA PHE A 541 1.28 26.09 -6.19
C PHE A 541 1.86 27.52 -6.33
N ASN A 542 1.89 28.05 -7.55
CA ASN A 542 2.39 29.39 -7.90
C ASN A 542 3.86 29.69 -7.57
N ASP A 543 4.77 28.70 -7.59
CA ASP A 543 6.21 28.90 -7.35
C ASP A 543 6.55 29.62 -6.02
N VAL A 544 5.66 29.51 -5.03
CA VAL A 544 5.84 30.14 -3.71
C VAL A 544 7.09 29.62 -3.02
N TYR A 545 7.46 28.36 -3.27
CA TYR A 545 8.65 27.75 -2.73
C TYR A 545 9.74 27.65 -3.79
N GLN A 546 10.94 28.13 -3.46
CA GLN A 546 12.14 27.85 -4.24
C GLN A 546 12.70 26.48 -3.80
N PRO A 547 12.71 25.45 -4.67
CA PRO A 547 13.21 24.14 -4.31
C PRO A 547 14.72 24.19 -4.06
N VAL A 548 15.18 23.68 -2.91
CA VAL A 548 16.60 23.66 -2.54
C VAL A 548 17.03 22.23 -2.24
N ARG A 549 18.02 21.73 -2.98
CA ARG A 549 18.52 20.35 -2.82
C ARG A 549 19.28 20.18 -1.51
N ARG A 550 19.14 19.01 -0.88
CA ARG A 550 20.03 18.58 0.21
C ARG A 550 21.45 18.40 -0.34
N LYS A 551 22.43 19.17 0.16
CA LYS A 551 23.84 18.89 -0.13
C LYS A 551 24.18 17.50 0.42
N ALA A 552 24.48 16.56 -0.46
CA ALA A 552 24.94 15.23 -0.08
C ALA A 552 26.16 15.38 0.84
N LYS A 553 26.13 14.73 2.01
CA LYS A 553 27.20 14.80 2.99
C LYS A 553 28.32 13.86 2.55
N GLY A 554 29.32 14.39 1.83
CA GLY A 554 30.64 13.77 1.72
C GLY A 554 31.28 13.80 0.34
N THR A 555 32.07 14.83 0.04
CA THR A 555 33.42 14.66 -0.54
C THR A 555 34.25 15.87 -0.09
N PRO A 556 35.40 15.71 0.59
CA PRO A 556 36.26 16.84 0.90
C PRO A 556 36.83 17.38 -0.43
N ALA A 557 36.58 18.65 -0.72
CA ALA A 557 37.16 19.31 -1.88
C ALA A 557 38.69 19.33 -1.72
N ALA A 558 39.40 18.79 -2.71
CA ALA A 558 40.86 18.84 -2.79
C ALA A 558 41.33 20.32 -2.88
N PRO A 559 42.48 20.66 -2.28
CA PRO A 559 42.99 22.03 -2.30
C PRO A 559 43.39 22.44 -3.72
N THR A 560 42.91 23.60 -4.15
CA THR A 560 43.25 24.25 -5.41
C THR A 560 44.75 24.54 -5.48
N ALA A 561 45.41 23.90 -6.44
CA ALA A 561 46.80 24.17 -6.79
C ALA A 561 46.91 25.59 -7.39
N VAL A 562 47.78 26.39 -6.77
CA VAL A 562 48.21 27.69 -7.26
C VAL A 562 49.21 27.50 -8.40
N GLY A 563 48.89 28.03 -9.56
CA GLY A 563 49.83 28.36 -10.64
C GLY A 563 49.22 29.55 -11.40
N GLY A 564 49.86 30.69 -11.62
CA GLY A 564 51.29 30.99 -11.69
C GLY A 564 51.64 31.38 -13.13
N GLY A 565 51.55 32.68 -13.44
CA GLY A 565 51.95 33.31 -14.71
C GLY A 565 50.76 33.80 -15.57
N GLY A 566 50.70 35.01 -16.12
CA GLY A 566 51.67 36.09 -16.25
C GLY A 566 51.58 36.70 -17.66
N GLY A 567 51.11 37.96 -17.79
CA GLY A 567 51.17 38.82 -18.99
C GLY A 567 50.11 38.52 -20.06
N GLY A 568 49.49 39.47 -20.77
CA GLY A 568 49.55 40.92 -20.85
C GLY A 568 48.73 41.38 -22.07
N GLY A 569 48.29 42.65 -22.10
CA GLY A 569 48.01 43.36 -23.36
C GLY A 569 46.55 43.50 -23.85
N SER A 570 45.99 44.69 -23.61
CA SER A 570 45.47 45.62 -24.64
C SER A 570 44.12 45.41 -25.37
N THR A 571 43.30 46.48 -25.25
CA THR A 571 42.56 47.23 -26.30
C THR A 571 41.19 46.77 -26.85
N ALA A 572 40.18 47.59 -26.52
CA ALA A 572 39.34 48.42 -27.41
C ALA A 572 38.29 47.83 -28.41
N SER A 573 37.06 48.33 -28.19
CA SER A 573 36.06 48.87 -29.14
C SER A 573 35.23 47.98 -30.09
N ALA A 574 33.91 48.22 -30.00
CA ALA A 574 32.93 48.44 -31.08
C ALA A 574 32.67 47.37 -32.16
N ALA A 575 31.41 46.93 -32.29
CA ALA A 575 30.58 47.20 -33.47
C ALA A 575 29.17 46.58 -33.38
N THR A 576 28.23 47.38 -33.86
CA THR A 576 26.84 47.20 -34.30
C THR A 576 26.51 45.96 -35.16
N GLY A 577 25.25 45.54 -35.10
CA GLY A 577 24.57 44.77 -36.14
C GLY A 577 23.14 44.43 -35.73
N GLY A 578 22.16 45.19 -36.23
CA GLY A 578 20.74 44.91 -36.02
C GLY A 578 20.13 44.22 -37.24
N GLU A 579 19.01 43.54 -37.04
CA GLU A 579 18.04 43.25 -38.10
C GLU A 579 16.65 43.12 -37.49
N ARG A 580 15.72 43.93 -38.03
CA ARG A 580 14.27 43.89 -37.84
C ARG A 580 13.71 43.25 -39.10
N GLU A 581 12.70 42.39 -38.97
CA GLU A 581 11.66 42.34 -39.99
C GLU A 581 10.27 42.04 -39.40
N LYS A 582 9.28 42.73 -39.97
CA LYS A 582 7.86 42.82 -39.64
C LYS A 582 7.07 41.92 -40.60
N GLU A 583 5.88 41.47 -40.19
CA GLU A 583 4.57 41.76 -40.82
C GLU A 583 3.44 40.97 -40.08
N ARG A 584 2.48 41.65 -39.44
CA ARG A 584 1.10 42.01 -39.92
C ARG A 584 0.29 40.79 -40.39
N SER A 585 -0.70 40.31 -39.63
CA SER A 585 -2.07 40.85 -39.40
C SER A 585 -3.03 40.68 -40.58
N SER A 586 -4.26 40.20 -40.27
CA SER A 586 -5.54 40.20 -41.04
C SER A 586 -6.02 38.76 -41.34
N LYS A 587 -7.27 38.34 -41.16
CA LYS A 587 -8.56 38.93 -40.73
C LYS A 587 -9.55 37.77 -40.58
N GLY A 588 -10.66 37.98 -39.88
CA GLY A 588 -11.86 37.14 -39.91
C GLY A 588 -12.74 37.43 -38.73
#